data_AF-A0AAJ3EF63-F1
#
_entry.id   AF-A0AAJ3EF63-F1
#
_cell.length_a   1.000
_cell.length_b   1.000
_cell.length_c   1.000
_cell.angle_alpha   90.00
_cell.angle_beta   90.00
_cell.angle_gamma   90.00
#
_symmetry.space_group_name_H-M   'P 1'
#
loop_
_entity.id
_entity.type
_entity.pdbx_description
1 polymer ?
#
loop_
_entity_poly.entity_id
_entity_poly.type
_entity_poly.pdbx_seq_one_letter_code
_entity_poly.pdbx_strand_id
1 'polypeptide(L)' 'MTTTPEGNQLAQWASVRALRNQLLRETDYTQVQDSPLGEADRAAVAVYRQALRDVPQDVGDPFAVVWPERPECLK' A
#
# COMPACT_ATOMS: atom_id res chain seq x y z
N MET A 1 5.09 -23.72 -24.71
CA MET A 1 4.75 -23.10 -23.42
C MET A 1 4.43 -21.64 -23.68
N THR A 2 3.22 -21.35 -24.14
CA THR A 2 2.79 -19.97 -24.42
C THR A 2 2.19 -19.40 -23.16
N THR A 3 2.97 -18.64 -22.40
CA THR A 3 2.48 -17.89 -21.24
C THR A 3 1.53 -16.82 -21.78
N THR A 4 0.23 -17.04 -21.65
CA THR A 4 -0.80 -16.08 -22.07
C THR A 4 -0.57 -14.74 -21.34
N PRO A 5 -0.56 -13.59 -22.05
CA PRO A 5 -0.29 -12.28 -21.45
C PRO A 5 -1.18 -11.97 -20.23
N GLU A 6 -2.44 -12.42 -20.28
CA GLU A 6 -3.43 -12.23 -19.22
C GLU A 6 -3.06 -12.92 -17.91
N GLY A 7 -2.44 -14.11 -17.96
CA GLY A 7 -2.02 -14.84 -16.77
C GLY A 7 -0.85 -14.15 -16.03
N ASN A 8 0.03 -13.49 -16.78
CA ASN A 8 1.15 -12.72 -16.21
C ASN A 8 0.65 -11.43 -15.54
N GLN A 9 -0.29 -10.73 -16.17
CA GLN A 9 -0.86 -9.48 -15.63
C GLN A 9 -1.65 -9.72 -14.33
N LEU A 10 -2.40 -10.82 -14.23
CA LEU A 10 -3.09 -11.19 -12.99
C LEU A 10 -2.12 -11.43 -11.83
N ALA A 11 -0.99 -12.09 -12.10
CA ALA A 11 0.06 -12.33 -11.11
C ALA A 11 0.73 -11.02 -10.65
N GLN A 12 0.97 -10.09 -11.58
CA GLN A 12 1.52 -8.77 -11.26
C GLN A 12 0.58 -7.95 -10.37
N TRP A 13 -0.71 -7.90 -10.71
CA TRP A 13 -1.70 -7.24 -9.87
C TRP A 13 -1.86 -7.91 -8.50
N ALA A 14 -1.69 -9.25 -8.42
CA ALA A 14 -1.65 -9.93 -7.14
C ALA A 14 -0.47 -9.45 -6.27
N SER A 15 0.71 -9.24 -6.86
CA SER A 15 1.87 -8.68 -6.17
C SER A 15 1.62 -7.23 -5.69
N VAL A 16 1.00 -6.39 -6.52
CA VAL A 16 0.62 -5.02 -6.13
C VAL A 16 -0.32 -5.05 -4.91
N ARG A 17 -1.39 -5.85 -4.96
CA ARG A 17 -2.32 -5.97 -3.83
C ARG A 17 -1.66 -6.55 -2.58
N ALA A 18 -0.74 -7.49 -2.73
CA ALA A 18 0.03 -8.05 -1.62
C ALA A 18 0.89 -6.99 -0.94
N LEU A 19 1.62 -6.19 -1.72
CA LEU A 19 2.44 -5.09 -1.19
C LEU A 19 1.57 -4.04 -0.48
N ARG A 20 0.45 -3.63 -1.07
CA ARG A 20 -0.52 -2.73 -0.43
C ARG A 20 -0.95 -3.24 0.94
N ASN A 21 -1.36 -4.51 0.99
CA ASN A 21 -1.83 -5.14 2.22
C ASN A 21 -0.71 -5.21 3.27
N GLN A 22 0.53 -5.48 2.84
CA GLN A 22 1.69 -5.46 3.74
C GLN A 22 1.89 -4.06 4.35
N LEU A 23 1.93 -3.01 3.53
CA LEU A 23 2.14 -1.64 3.99
C LEU A 23 1.00 -1.14 4.90
N LEU A 24 -0.24 -1.53 4.62
CA LEU A 24 -1.38 -1.27 5.51
C LEU A 24 -1.26 -2.04 6.82
N ARG A 25 -0.78 -3.28 6.80
CA ARG A 25 -0.59 -4.07 8.03
C ARG A 25 0.52 -3.51 8.91
N GLU A 26 1.63 -3.09 8.29
CA GLU A 26 2.75 -2.47 9.00
C GLU A 26 2.33 -1.19 9.72
N THR A 27 1.31 -0.50 9.23
CA THR A 27 0.80 0.74 9.83
C THR A 27 -0.41 0.53 10.73
N ASP A 28 -0.85 -0.69 10.98
CA ASP A 28 -2.10 -0.92 11.70
C ASP A 28 -2.00 -0.54 13.19
N TYR A 29 -0.84 -0.81 13.81
CA TYR A 29 -0.54 -0.43 15.20
C TYR A 29 -0.55 1.10 15.45
N THR A 30 -0.53 1.91 14.39
CA THR A 30 -0.60 3.38 14.50
C THR A 30 -2.02 3.90 14.71
N GLN A 31 -3.02 3.07 14.39
CA GLN A 31 -4.42 3.47 14.38
C GLN A 31 -5.09 3.29 15.73
N VAL A 32 -4.53 2.44 16.60
CA VAL A 32 -5.02 2.24 17.97
C VAL A 32 -4.79 3.49 18.83
N GLN A 33 -5.69 3.73 19.79
CA GLN A 33 -5.61 4.89 20.69
C GLN A 33 -4.36 4.88 21.57
N ASP A 34 -3.83 3.70 21.88
CA ASP A 34 -2.64 3.50 22.71
C ASP A 34 -1.32 3.62 21.91
N SER A 35 -1.38 4.04 20.64
CA SER A 35 -0.18 4.17 19.83
C SER A 35 0.75 5.26 20.38
N PRO A 36 2.07 5.04 20.43
CA PRO A 36 3.02 6.04 20.92
C PRO A 36 3.17 7.27 20.00
N LEU A 37 2.41 7.33 18.90
CA LEU A 37 2.45 8.41 17.92
C LEU A 37 1.67 9.63 18.38
N GLY A 38 2.26 10.82 18.20
CA GLY A 38 1.55 12.08 18.42
C GLY A 38 0.42 12.29 17.40
N GLU A 39 -0.47 13.27 17.66
CA GLU A 39 -1.61 13.56 16.78
C GLU A 39 -1.18 13.89 15.34
N ALA A 40 -0.10 14.67 15.17
CA ALA A 40 0.46 15.03 13.87
C ALA A 40 0.94 13.79 13.08
N ASP A 41 1.65 12.88 13.75
CA ASP A 41 2.14 11.65 13.14
C ASP A 41 0.98 10.71 12.78
N ARG A 42 -0.04 10.60 13.65
CA ARG A 42 -1.25 9.82 13.36
C ARG A 42 -1.98 10.36 12.14
N ALA A 43 -2.07 11.69 11.98
CA ALA A 43 -2.63 12.31 10.78
C ALA A 43 -1.80 11.99 9.53
N ALA A 44 -0.47 12.07 9.60
CA ALA A 44 0.42 11.71 8.49
C ALA A 44 0.25 10.23 8.08
N VAL A 45 0.17 9.31 9.06
CA VAL A 45 -0.05 7.89 8.77
C VAL A 45 -1.46 7.63 8.22
N ALA A 46 -2.48 8.37 8.67
CA ALA A 46 -3.83 8.28 8.10
C ALA A 46 -3.84 8.67 6.62
N VAL A 47 -3.18 9.78 6.25
CA VAL A 47 -3.02 10.22 4.85
C VAL A 47 -2.26 9.17 4.03
N TYR A 48 -1.15 8.66 4.56
CA TYR A 48 -0.37 7.59 3.91
C TYR A 48 -1.21 6.34 3.66
N ARG A 49 -1.97 5.88 4.68
CA ARG A 49 -2.87 4.72 4.57
C ARG A 49 -3.99 4.95 3.55
N GLN A 50 -4.47 6.18 3.39
CA GLN A 50 -5.45 6.52 2.35
C GLN A 50 -4.82 6.44 0.96
N ALA A 51 -3.65 7.04 0.77
CA ALA A 51 -2.93 6.97 -0.50
C ALA A 51 -2.58 5.52 -0.91
N LEU A 52 -2.28 4.65 0.04
CA LEU A 52 -2.12 3.21 -0.20
C LEU A 52 -3.41 2.51 -0.64
N ARG A 53 -4.60 2.98 -0.25
CA ARG A 53 -5.86 2.39 -0.72
C ARG A 53 -6.22 2.89 -2.11
N ASP A 54 -5.81 4.12 -2.43
CA ASP A 54 -6.13 4.81 -3.68
C ASP A 54 -5.23 4.35 -4.86
N VAL A 55 -4.14 3.61 -4.61
CA VAL A 55 -3.35 3.01 -5.70
C VAL A 55 -4.19 2.05 -6.55
N PRO A 56 -4.01 2.04 -7.89
CA PRO A 56 -4.68 1.11 -8.79
C PRO A 56 -4.47 -0.36 -8.38
N GLN A 57 -5.49 -1.22 -8.62
CA GLN A 57 -5.50 -2.60 -8.12
C GLN A 57 -5.70 -3.67 -9.20
N ASP A 58 -6.20 -3.25 -10.36
CA ASP A 58 -6.51 -4.12 -11.50
C ASP A 58 -6.59 -3.35 -12.84
N VAL A 59 -6.35 -2.03 -12.83
CA VAL A 59 -6.51 -1.15 -14.00
C VAL A 59 -5.18 -0.51 -14.36
N GLY A 60 -4.81 -0.57 -15.64
CA GLY A 60 -3.59 0.01 -16.18
C GLY A 60 -2.39 -0.94 -16.15
N ASP A 61 -1.19 -0.38 -15.99
CA ASP A 61 0.07 -1.13 -15.92
C ASP A 61 0.49 -1.34 -14.44
N PRO A 62 0.55 -2.59 -13.95
CA PRO A 62 1.02 -2.91 -12.60
C PRO A 62 2.43 -2.37 -12.30
N PHE A 63 3.29 -2.25 -13.31
CA PHE A 63 4.67 -1.76 -13.12
C PHE A 63 4.76 -0.24 -13.04
N ALA A 64 3.69 0.47 -13.45
CA ALA A 64 3.59 1.92 -13.37
C ALA A 64 2.92 2.41 -12.07
N VAL A 65 2.59 1.49 -11.14
CA VAL A 65 2.01 1.84 -9.84
C VAL A 65 3.00 2.67 -9.03
N VAL A 66 2.64 3.92 -8.76
CA VAL A 66 3.40 4.83 -7.91
C VAL A 66 2.95 4.66 -6.47
N TRP A 67 3.89 4.30 -5.59
CA TRP A 67 3.63 4.12 -4.17
C TRP A 67 3.86 5.43 -3.40
N PRO A 68 3.00 5.75 -2.41
CA PRO A 68 3.21 6.92 -1.57
C PRO A 68 4.49 6.75 -0.74
N GLU A 69 5.14 7.88 -0.42
CA GLU A 69 6.32 7.90 0.43
C GLU A 69 5.93 7.58 1.88
N ARG A 70 6.75 6.73 2.54
CA ARG A 70 6.53 6.30 3.92
C ARG A 70 6.81 7.48 4.88
N PRO A 71 5.86 7.86 5.75
CA PRO A 71 6.10 8.86 6.80
C PRO A 71 7.30 8.54 7.68
N GLU A 72 8.09 9.54 8.06
CA GLU A 72 9.28 9.39 8.91
C GLU A 72 8.97 8.82 10.31
N CYS A 73 7.74 9.01 10.78
CA CYS A 73 7.26 8.48 12.05
C CYS A 73 7.11 6.94 12.03
N LEU A 74 7.14 6.31 10.86
CA LEU A 74 7.11 4.86 10.67
C LEU A 74 8.55 4.32 10.56
N LYS A 75 9.23 4.18 11.70
CA LYS A 75 10.52 3.50 11.77
C LYS A 75 10.40 1.99 11.57
#